data_AF-A0AAJ1V3Y1-F1
#
_entry.id   AF-A0AAJ1V3Y1-F1
#
_cell.length_a   1.000
_cell.length_b   1.000
_cell.length_c   1.000
_cell.angle_alpha   90.00
_cell.angle_beta   90.00
_cell.angle_gamma   90.00
#
_symmetry.space_group_name_H-M   'P 1'
#
loop_
_entity.id
_entity.type
_entity.pdbx_description
1 polymer ?
#
loop_
_entity_poly.entity_id
_entity_poly.type
_entity_poly.pdbx_seq_one_letter_code
_entity_poly.pdbx_strand_id
1 'polypeptide(L)'
;MEIKIANKKYTLYFGWDFLDQINRLFGAKMEVEGQEINTNTGGLAFLEVGLASYDPIAVQKAIQAATSTETTKPALVNIRKAVEDKLVNDPKDYKAFVDELRDTVKKDKFLQAILTISDK
;
A
#
# COMPACT_ATOMS: atom_id res chain seq x y z
N MET A 1 -9.58 1.03 -8.64
CA MET A 1 -8.59 1.72 -9.49
C MET A 1 -7.70 0.70 -10.19
N GLU A 2 -7.07 1.06 -11.30
CA GLU A 2 -6.18 0.18 -12.07
C GLU A 2 -4.78 0.77 -12.18
N ILE A 3 -3.76 -0.08 -12.31
CA ILE A 3 -2.39 0.34 -12.61
C ILE A 3 -1.79 -0.52 -13.73
N LYS A 4 -1.00 0.10 -14.61
CA LYS A 4 -0.21 -0.61 -15.62
C LYS A 4 1.20 -0.88 -15.08
N ILE A 5 1.60 -2.15 -15.02
CA ILE A 5 2.92 -2.60 -14.56
C ILE A 5 3.47 -3.59 -15.59
N ALA A 6 4.67 -3.34 -16.12
CA ALA A 6 5.32 -4.19 -17.13
C ALA A 6 4.37 -4.61 -18.28
N ASN A 7 3.67 -3.63 -18.87
CA ASN A 7 2.69 -3.80 -19.94
C ASN A 7 1.42 -4.59 -19.63
N LYS A 8 1.20 -5.01 -18.38
CA LYS A 8 -0.05 -5.63 -17.92
C LYS A 8 -0.84 -4.65 -17.05
N LYS A 9 -2.17 -4.68 -17.17
CA LYS A 9 -3.08 -3.97 -16.26
C LYS A 9 -3.37 -4.84 -15.04
N TYR A 10 -3.36 -4.23 -13.87
CA TYR A 10 -3.70 -4.86 -12.60
C TYR A 10 -4.82 -4.06 -11.95
N THR A 11 -5.84 -4.76 -11.46
CA THR A 11 -6.87 -4.14 -10.63
C THR A 11 -6.37 -4.11 -9.21
N LEU A 12 -6.47 -2.95 -8.55
CA LEU A 12 -6.09 -2.81 -7.15
C LEU A 12 -7.31 -3.10 -6.27
N TYR A 13 -7.20 -4.13 -5.43
CA TYR A 13 -8.24 -4.54 -4.49
C TYR A 13 -7.88 -4.14 -3.07
N PHE A 14 -8.83 -3.54 -2.36
CA PHE A 14 -8.68 -3.07 -0.98
C PHE A 14 -9.70 -3.79 -0.12
N GLY A 15 -9.23 -4.65 0.79
CA GLY A 15 -10.06 -5.60 1.53
C GLY A 15 -9.21 -6.45 2.50
N TRP A 16 -9.67 -7.65 2.84
CA TRP A 16 -8.99 -8.55 3.77
C TRP A 16 -7.55 -8.85 3.40
N ASP A 17 -7.30 -9.29 2.16
CA ASP A 17 -5.96 -9.66 1.70
C ASP A 17 -5.03 -8.46 1.59
N PHE A 18 -5.58 -7.28 1.29
CA PHE A 18 -4.83 -6.03 1.32
C PHE A 18 -4.39 -5.71 2.74
N LEU A 19 -5.31 -5.79 3.71
CA LEU A 19 -5.03 -5.48 5.11
C LEU A 19 -4.00 -6.44 5.71
N ASP A 20 -4.16 -7.76 5.52
CA ASP A 20 -3.19 -8.76 5.98
C ASP A 20 -1.80 -8.48 5.40
N GLN A 21 -1.73 -8.25 4.09
CA GLN A 21 -0.47 -7.98 3.43
C GLN A 21 0.17 -6.66 3.88
N ILE A 22 -0.62 -5.60 4.09
CA ILE A 22 -0.13 -4.33 4.64
C ILE A 22 0.41 -4.53 6.07
N ASN A 23 -0.30 -5.27 6.92
CA ASN A 23 0.17 -5.55 8.28
C ASN A 23 1.49 -6.35 8.30
N ARG A 24 1.67 -7.29 7.37
CA ARG A 24 2.96 -8.01 7.23
C ARG A 24 4.09 -7.11 6.73
N LEU A 25 3.81 -6.15 5.84
CA LEU A 25 4.81 -5.29 5.21
C LEU A 25 5.14 -4.02 6.02
N PHE A 26 4.19 -3.54 6.82
CA PHE A 26 4.22 -2.24 7.50
C PHE A 26 3.81 -2.30 8.97
N GLY A 27 3.54 -3.48 9.50
CA GLY A 27 3.09 -3.63 10.88
C GLY A 27 4.09 -3.05 11.89
N ALA A 28 3.55 -2.62 13.03
CA ALA A 28 4.35 -2.14 14.14
C ALA A 28 5.35 -3.21 14.56
N LYS A 29 6.57 -2.79 14.83
CA LYS A 29 7.60 -3.67 15.38
C LYS A 29 7.69 -3.50 16.89
N MET A 30 7.92 -4.60 17.58
CA MET A 30 8.22 -4.62 19.00
C MET A 30 9.58 -5.29 19.21
N GLU A 31 10.36 -4.80 20.16
CA GLU A 31 11.59 -5.46 20.57
C GLU A 31 11.27 -6.46 21.68
N VAL A 32 11.63 -7.73 21.47
CA VAL A 32 11.51 -8.81 22.44
C VAL A 32 12.85 -9.51 22.50
N GLU A 33 13.49 -9.52 23.66
CA GLU A 33 14.78 -10.18 23.88
C GLU A 33 15.87 -9.73 22.87
N GLY A 34 15.86 -8.44 22.50
CA GLY A 34 16.80 -7.86 21.53
C GLY A 34 16.50 -8.17 20.06
N GLN A 35 15.36 -8.81 19.76
CA GLN A 35 14.91 -9.07 18.40
C GLN A 35 13.71 -8.18 18.03
N GLU A 36 13.75 -7.59 16.84
CA GLU A 36 12.59 -6.89 16.28
C GLU A 36 11.58 -7.89 15.71
N ILE A 37 10.39 -7.94 16.30
CA ILE A 37 9.28 -8.79 15.87
C ILE A 37 8.18 -7.91 15.28
N ASN A 38 7.74 -8.22 14.06
CA ASN A 38 6.54 -7.58 13.51
C ASN A 38 5.29 -8.13 14.21
N THR A 39 4.51 -7.24 14.79
CA THR A 39 3.25 -7.54 15.51
C THR A 39 2.10 -7.91 14.56
N ASN A 40 2.28 -7.73 13.25
CA ASN A 40 1.27 -7.90 12.20
C ASN A 40 0.00 -7.08 12.47
N THR A 41 0.14 -5.90 13.06
CA THR A 41 -0.94 -4.92 13.25
C THR A 41 -0.43 -3.49 13.05
N GLY A 42 -1.35 -2.54 12.89
CA GLY A 42 -1.04 -1.11 12.73
C GLY A 42 -0.51 -0.71 11.34
N GLY A 43 -0.38 -1.65 10.40
CA GLY A 43 0.18 -1.38 9.08
C GLY A 43 -0.63 -0.36 8.28
N LEU A 44 -1.97 -0.35 8.44
CA LEU A 44 -2.85 0.61 7.76
C LEU A 44 -2.55 2.05 8.19
N ALA A 45 -2.32 2.29 9.48
CA ALA A 45 -1.98 3.62 10.00
C ALA A 45 -0.63 4.11 9.44
N PHE A 46 0.40 3.26 9.42
CA PHE A 46 1.69 3.59 8.81
C PHE A 46 1.58 3.84 7.31
N LEU A 47 0.73 3.06 6.63
CA LEU A 47 0.46 3.28 5.21
C LEU A 47 -0.18 4.65 4.98
N GLU A 48 -1.16 5.06 5.78
CA GLU A 48 -1.79 6.38 5.64
C GLU A 48 -0.79 7.53 5.79
N VAL A 49 0.13 7.44 6.77
CA VAL A 49 1.20 8.42 6.97
C VAL A 49 2.14 8.47 5.76
N GLY A 50 2.55 7.30 5.26
CA GLY A 50 3.42 7.20 4.09
C GLY A 50 2.77 7.77 2.82
N LEU A 51 1.51 7.43 2.55
CA LEU A 51 0.75 7.98 1.42
C LEU A 51 0.51 9.49 1.56
N ALA A 52 0.25 10.00 2.77
CA ALA A 52 0.11 11.44 3.02
C ALA A 52 1.42 12.22 2.75
N SER A 53 2.57 11.54 2.87
CA SER A 53 3.90 12.11 2.64
C SER A 53 4.42 11.85 1.22
N TYR A 54 3.60 11.26 0.34
CA TYR A 54 3.99 10.85 -1.01
C TYR A 54 5.18 9.87 -1.06
N ASP A 55 5.40 9.10 0.00
CA ASP A 55 6.54 8.18 0.12
C ASP A 55 6.45 7.04 -0.92
N PRO A 56 7.44 6.91 -1.84
CA PRO A 56 7.44 5.86 -2.85
C PRO A 56 7.49 4.45 -2.27
N ILE A 57 8.06 4.25 -1.08
CA ILE A 57 8.06 2.95 -0.40
C ILE A 57 6.63 2.60 0.04
N ALA A 58 5.87 3.59 0.54
CA ALA A 58 4.48 3.40 0.91
C ALA A 58 3.61 3.05 -0.31
N VAL A 59 3.80 3.76 -1.42
CA VAL A 59 3.11 3.50 -2.68
C VAL A 59 3.42 2.11 -3.21
N GLN A 60 4.71 1.72 -3.21
CA GLN A 60 5.14 0.38 -3.62
C GLN A 60 4.44 -0.71 -2.80
N LYS A 61 4.42 -0.57 -1.47
CA LYS A 61 3.82 -1.57 -0.59
C LYS A 61 2.30 -1.61 -0.72
N ALA A 62 1.63 -0.47 -0.94
CA ALA A 62 0.20 -0.42 -1.27
C ALA A 62 -0.12 -1.19 -2.55
N ILE A 63 0.63 -0.98 -3.63
CA ILE A 63 0.43 -1.70 -4.90
C ILE A 63 0.70 -3.20 -4.71
N GLN A 64 1.77 -3.56 -4.00
CA GLN A 64 2.09 -4.95 -3.70
C GLN A 64 0.96 -5.63 -2.90
N ALA A 65 0.39 -4.94 -1.92
CA ALA A 65 -0.71 -5.45 -1.12
C ALA A 65 -2.02 -5.54 -1.93
N ALA A 66 -2.32 -4.53 -2.75
CA ALA A 66 -3.57 -4.48 -3.50
C ALA A 66 -3.60 -5.43 -4.71
N THR A 67 -2.46 -6.00 -5.06
CA THR A 67 -2.33 -7.05 -6.09
C THR A 67 -2.03 -8.42 -5.48
N SER A 68 -2.19 -8.59 -4.16
CA SER A 68 -1.86 -9.83 -3.45
C SER A 68 -2.75 -11.01 -3.84
N THR A 69 -3.97 -10.74 -4.31
CA THR A 69 -4.98 -11.72 -4.74
C THR A 69 -4.92 -12.05 -6.24
N GLU A 70 -4.12 -11.33 -7.01
CA GLU A 70 -3.96 -11.57 -8.45
C GLU A 70 -3.32 -12.94 -8.70
N THR A 71 -3.91 -13.73 -9.62
CA THR A 71 -3.39 -15.05 -10.00
C THR A 71 -1.95 -14.99 -10.48
N THR A 72 -1.58 -13.89 -11.15
CA THR A 72 -0.20 -13.63 -11.58
C THR A 72 0.23 -12.30 -11.00
N LYS A 73 0.84 -12.34 -9.81
CA LYS A 73 1.28 -11.15 -9.08
C LYS A 73 2.39 -10.41 -9.85
N PRO A 74 2.38 -9.07 -9.89
CA PRO A 74 3.50 -8.33 -10.44
C PRO A 74 4.75 -8.59 -9.61
N ALA A 75 5.88 -8.86 -10.27
CA ALA A 75 7.17 -8.98 -9.59
C ALA A 75 7.52 -7.65 -8.89
N LEU A 76 8.08 -7.72 -7.69
CA LEU A 76 8.42 -6.54 -6.88
C LEU A 76 9.30 -5.54 -7.64
N VAL A 77 10.27 -6.03 -8.42
CA VAL A 77 11.12 -5.20 -9.26
C VAL A 77 10.33 -4.38 -10.29
N ASN A 78 9.26 -4.95 -10.85
CA ASN A 78 8.41 -4.27 -11.81
C ASN A 78 7.53 -3.22 -11.14
N ILE A 79 7.05 -3.48 -9.91
CA ILE A 79 6.32 -2.48 -9.11
C ILE A 79 7.23 -1.29 -8.82
N ARG A 80 8.44 -1.55 -8.30
CA ARG A 80 9.42 -0.50 -7.97
C ARG A 80 9.75 0.34 -9.18
N LYS A 81 10.04 -0.30 -10.32
CA LYS A 81 10.30 0.40 -11.58
C LYS A 81 9.12 1.26 -12.02
N ALA A 82 7.89 0.75 -11.93
CA ALA A 82 6.70 1.55 -12.27
C ALA A 82 6.52 2.78 -11.37
N VAL A 83 6.79 2.65 -10.07
CA VAL A 83 6.73 3.76 -9.10
C VAL A 83 7.84 4.79 -9.38
N GLU A 84 9.07 4.32 -9.59
CA GLU A 84 10.24 5.14 -9.90
C GLU A 84 10.06 5.89 -11.22
N ASP A 85 9.66 5.19 -12.28
CA ASP A 85 9.41 5.79 -13.60
C ASP A 85 8.32 6.88 -13.51
N LYS A 86 7.25 6.65 -12.75
CA LYS A 86 6.18 7.65 -12.56
C LYS A 86 6.69 8.87 -11.81
N LEU A 87 7.44 8.66 -10.72
CA LEU A 87 7.99 9.73 -9.88
C LEU A 87 9.02 10.59 -10.63
N VAL A 88 9.92 9.96 -11.39
CA VAL A 88 11.03 10.65 -12.07
C VAL A 88 10.53 11.37 -13.33
N ASN A 89 9.69 10.72 -14.14
CA ASN A 89 9.28 11.27 -15.43
C ASN A 89 8.13 12.27 -15.29
N ASP A 90 7.21 12.08 -14.34
CA ASP A 90 6.09 12.98 -14.12
C ASP A 90 5.71 13.08 -12.62
N PRO A 91 6.43 13.90 -11.84
CA PRO A 91 6.16 14.08 -10.40
C PRO A 91 4.73 14.58 -10.09
N LYS A 92 4.11 15.33 -11.01
CA LYS A 92 2.74 15.84 -10.81
C LYS A 92 1.72 14.71 -10.96
N ASP A 93 1.89 13.89 -12.00
CA ASP A 93 1.09 12.69 -12.21
C ASP A 93 1.33 11.64 -11.11
N TYR A 94 2.56 11.51 -10.61
CA TYR A 94 2.84 10.71 -9.41
C TYR A 94 2.02 11.20 -8.21
N LYS A 95 2.08 12.50 -7.89
CA LYS A 95 1.30 13.09 -6.79
C LYS A 95 -0.20 12.80 -6.96
N ALA A 96 -0.75 13.04 -8.15
CA ALA A 96 -2.16 12.78 -8.45
C ALA A 96 -2.55 11.31 -8.26
N PHE A 97 -1.69 10.39 -8.69
CA PHE A 97 -1.90 8.95 -8.49
C PHE A 97 -1.87 8.56 -7.01
N VAL A 98 -0.95 9.12 -6.22
CA VAL A 98 -0.91 8.86 -4.77
C VAL A 98 -2.13 9.44 -4.07
N ASP A 99 -2.58 10.64 -4.46
CA ASP A 99 -3.80 11.24 -3.94
C ASP A 99 -5.02 10.34 -4.24
N GLU A 100 -5.14 9.83 -5.47
CA GLU A 100 -6.21 8.89 -5.85
C GLU A 100 -6.11 7.56 -5.08
N LEU A 101 -4.91 7.01 -4.93
CA LEU A 101 -4.66 5.78 -4.18
C LEU A 101 -5.06 5.94 -2.72
N ARG A 102 -4.65 7.04 -2.09
CA ARG A 102 -5.01 7.38 -0.71
C ARG A 102 -6.51 7.54 -0.57
N ASP A 103 -7.15 8.26 -1.48
CA ASP A 103 -8.60 8.44 -1.50
C ASP A 103 -9.34 7.11 -1.66
N THR A 104 -8.82 6.21 -2.50
CA THR A 104 -9.42 4.88 -2.71
C THR A 104 -9.33 4.03 -1.45
N VAL A 105 -8.16 3.98 -0.80
CA VAL A 105 -7.97 3.31 0.49
C VAL A 105 -8.91 3.89 1.54
N LYS A 106 -9.03 5.22 1.59
CA LYS A 106 -9.92 5.91 2.52
C LYS A 106 -11.41 5.78 2.20
N LYS A 107 -11.80 5.51 0.97
CA LYS A 107 -13.22 5.33 0.61
C LYS A 107 -13.66 3.88 0.71
N ASP A 108 -12.71 2.95 0.88
CA ASP A 108 -13.02 1.55 1.08
C ASP A 108 -13.80 1.35 2.39
N LYS A 109 -15.01 0.79 2.29
CA LYS A 109 -15.92 0.66 3.44
C LYS A 109 -15.39 -0.29 4.49
N PHE A 110 -14.69 -1.35 4.09
CA PHE A 110 -14.14 -2.33 5.01
C PHE A 110 -12.99 -1.72 5.81
N LEU A 111 -12.04 -1.06 5.12
CA LEU A 111 -10.92 -0.39 5.79
C LEU A 111 -11.37 0.79 6.66
N GLN A 112 -12.34 1.57 6.20
CA GLN A 112 -12.93 2.67 6.99
C GLN A 112 -13.59 2.21 8.28
N ALA A 113 -14.29 1.07 8.24
CA ALA A 113 -14.91 0.52 9.44
C ALA A 113 -13.86 0.20 10.51
N ILE A 114 -12.68 -0.29 10.10
CA ILE A 114 -11.57 -0.59 11.01
C ILE A 114 -11.03 0.70 11.64
N LEU A 115 -10.72 1.71 10.81
CA LEU A 115 -10.20 3.00 11.28
C LEU A 115 -11.17 3.69 12.25
N THR A 116 -12.46 3.68 11.94
CA THR A 116 -13.51 4.29 12.77
C THR A 116 -13.63 3.63 14.16
N ILE A 117 -13.39 2.31 14.26
CA ILE A 117 -13.41 1.62 15.55
C ILE A 117 -12.15 1.95 16.37
N SER A 118 -11.02 2.18 15.71
CA SER A 118 -9.74 2.51 16.36
C SER A 118 -9.65 3.95 16.91
N ASP A 119 -10.50 4.86 16.43
CA ASP A 119 -10.61 6.25 16.92
C ASP A 119 -11.46 6.40 18.22
N LYS A 120 -11.89 5.29 18.84
CA LYS A 120 -12.62 5.27 20.13
C LYS A 120 -11.75 4.73 21.25
#